data_AF-A0AAV0TTE4-F1
#
_entry.id   AF-A0AAV0TTE4-F1
#
_cell.length_a   1.000
_cell.length_b   1.000
_cell.length_c   1.000
_cell.angle_alpha   90.00
_cell.angle_beta   90.00
_cell.angle_gamma   90.00
#
_symmetry.space_group_name_H-M   'P 1'
#
loop_
_entity.id
_entity.type
_entity.pdbx_description
1 polymer ?
#
loop_
_entity_poly.entity_id
_entity_poly.type
_entity_poly.pdbx_seq_one_letter_code
_entity_poly.pdbx_strand_id
1 'polypeptide(L)'
;MRRFLLLCVDFDETITRRDTISLLLQLSSCSAMCQQQLVTQYVDEMSEFLEAYNAKWELCTSVTRGVDAVGLHAFLKGYAATDLRSLERVVKSRALEGICHCDVAQAASTVPIRPHCAETLAAVDEWTVISANWSTRLVSSVLTQSGISIAPLDTAAIVGNEMHVDAHGVTTGAIDVKVQSPADKARCVKAARLKRAEMQPTVMYVGDSANDVLAMLEADVGVWLVVDSTSSSSLLGRLLRAYRIDVRPLMTCSSIAECVATTSRRPTVFTMTDWAQLKELVEKAHSE
;
A
#
# COMPACT_ATOMS: atom_id res chain seq x y z
N MET A 1 -21.86 -22.02 -4.11
CA MET A 1 -20.43 -22.39 -4.24
C MET A 1 -19.65 -21.15 -3.85
N ARG A 2 -18.87 -21.21 -2.78
CA ARG A 2 -18.10 -20.08 -2.26
C ARG A 2 -17.10 -19.61 -3.32
N ARG A 3 -16.98 -18.29 -3.52
CA ARG A 3 -15.93 -17.71 -4.36
C ARG A 3 -14.61 -17.66 -3.60
N PHE A 4 -13.53 -17.99 -4.29
CA PHE A 4 -12.16 -17.86 -3.77
C PHE A 4 -11.87 -16.38 -3.48
N LEU A 5 -11.39 -16.08 -2.27
CA LEU A 5 -11.06 -14.73 -1.82
C LEU A 5 -9.54 -14.51 -1.85
N LEU A 6 -9.10 -13.62 -2.74
CA LEU A 6 -7.71 -13.18 -2.82
C LEU A 6 -7.59 -11.77 -2.23
N LEU A 7 -6.86 -11.63 -1.13
CA LEU A 7 -6.61 -10.34 -0.48
C LEU A 7 -5.23 -9.80 -0.85
N CYS A 8 -5.21 -8.77 -1.69
CA CYS A 8 -4.02 -7.94 -1.86
C CYS A 8 -4.01 -6.83 -0.81
N VAL A 9 -2.84 -6.47 -0.28
CA VAL A 9 -2.75 -5.54 0.84
C VAL A 9 -1.44 -4.77 0.84
N ASP A 10 -1.49 -3.48 1.16
CA ASP A 10 -0.29 -2.68 1.40
C ASP A 10 0.33 -2.98 2.77
N PHE A 11 1.61 -2.67 2.96
CA PHE A 11 2.30 -2.96 4.21
C PHE A 11 2.33 -1.79 5.19
N ASP A 12 2.93 -0.67 4.79
CA ASP A 12 3.25 0.44 5.68
C ASP A 12 1.99 1.25 6.01
N GLU A 13 1.73 1.53 7.29
CA GLU A 13 0.50 2.19 7.77
C GLU A 13 -0.81 1.42 7.51
N THR A 14 -0.78 0.38 6.67
CA THR A 14 -1.90 -0.53 6.37
C THR A 14 -1.87 -1.80 7.24
N ILE A 15 -0.83 -2.63 7.14
CA ILE A 15 -0.61 -3.76 8.06
C ILE A 15 0.08 -3.26 9.33
N THR A 16 1.12 -2.45 9.17
CA THR A 16 1.82 -1.84 10.30
C THR A 16 1.05 -0.64 10.82
N ARG A 17 1.29 -0.25 12.08
CA ARG A 17 0.66 0.95 12.64
C ARG A 17 1.29 2.26 12.16
N ARG A 18 2.48 2.20 11.58
CA ARG A 18 3.32 3.34 11.18
C ARG A 18 4.19 2.95 9.99
N ASP A 19 4.61 3.95 9.22
CA ASP A 19 5.65 3.80 8.21
C ASP A 19 6.93 3.21 8.84
N THR A 20 7.53 2.24 8.14
CA THR A 20 8.75 1.53 8.57
C THR A 20 9.95 1.84 7.70
N ILE A 21 9.85 2.69 6.66
CA ILE A 21 10.99 3.10 5.85
C ILE A 21 12.00 3.87 6.70
N SER A 22 11.52 4.70 7.63
CA SER A 22 12.37 5.42 8.59
C SER A 22 13.25 4.49 9.44
N LEU A 23 12.79 3.26 9.73
CA LEU A 23 13.57 2.27 10.46
C LEU A 23 14.80 1.83 9.66
N LEU A 24 14.69 1.67 8.35
CA LEU A 24 15.82 1.31 7.48
C LEU A 24 16.89 2.40 7.49
N LEU A 25 16.48 3.68 7.47
CA LEU A 25 17.40 4.81 7.59
C LEU A 25 18.07 4.84 8.96
N GLN A 26 17.36 4.51 10.05
CA GLN A 26 17.93 4.44 11.40
C GLN A 26 18.99 3.32 11.55
N LEU A 27 18.81 2.20 10.84
CA LEU A 27 19.79 1.10 10.83
C LEU A 27 21.00 1.38 9.94
N SER A 28 20.89 2.34 9.02
CA SER A 28 21.95 2.65 8.07
C SER A 28 23.10 3.44 8.71
N SER A 29 24.24 3.50 8.01
CA SER A 29 25.34 4.40 8.36
C SER A 29 25.07 5.87 8.00
N CYS A 30 23.88 6.19 7.50
CA CYS A 30 23.50 7.54 7.07
C CYS A 30 23.44 8.50 8.27
N SER A 31 24.21 9.58 8.22
CA SER A 31 24.19 10.61 9.27
C SER A 31 22.79 11.22 9.44
N ALA A 32 22.45 11.63 10.67
CA ALA A 32 21.18 12.31 10.95
C ALA A 32 20.96 13.54 10.07
N MET A 33 22.03 14.29 9.74
CA MET A 33 21.97 15.43 8.83
C MET A 33 21.57 15.01 7.40
N CYS A 34 22.13 13.91 6.89
CA CYS A 34 21.77 13.39 5.56
C CYS A 34 20.32 12.87 5.53
N GLN A 35 19.88 12.16 6.58
CA GLN A 35 18.49 11.73 6.71
C GLN A 35 17.52 12.93 6.71
N GLN A 36 17.83 13.95 7.50
CA GLN A 36 17.02 15.18 7.56
C GLN A 36 16.96 15.87 6.20
N GLN A 37 18.08 15.98 5.48
CA GLN A 37 18.12 16.57 4.14
C GLN A 37 17.24 15.83 3.14
N LEU A 38 17.29 14.49 3.12
CA LEU A 38 16.46 13.66 2.23
C LEU A 38 14.97 13.86 2.51
N VAL A 39 14.58 13.89 3.80
CA VAL A 39 13.20 14.11 4.23
C VAL A 39 12.74 15.52 3.86
N THR A 40 13.53 16.56 4.13
CA THR A 40 13.18 17.94 3.79
C THR A 40 12.98 18.10 2.28
N GLN A 41 13.88 17.57 1.46
CA GLN A 41 13.74 17.65 -0.01
C GLN A 41 12.49 16.94 -0.51
N TYR A 42 12.14 15.79 0.07
CA TYR A 42 10.90 15.10 -0.26
C TYR A 42 9.67 15.93 0.11
N VAL A 43 9.63 16.46 1.34
CA VAL A 43 8.51 17.26 1.83
C VAL A 43 8.33 18.52 1.00
N ASP A 44 9.40 19.22 0.66
CA ASP A 44 9.36 20.45 -0.13
C ASP A 44 8.81 20.19 -1.54
N GLU A 45 9.35 19.20 -2.24
CA GLU A 45 8.90 18.85 -3.60
C GLU A 45 7.45 18.33 -3.61
N MET A 46 7.08 17.51 -2.61
CA MET A 46 5.71 17.01 -2.51
C MET A 46 4.74 18.15 -2.18
N SER A 47 5.11 19.08 -1.32
CA SER A 47 4.29 20.25 -0.99
C SER A 47 4.09 21.13 -2.22
N GLU A 48 5.16 21.43 -2.97
CA GLU A 48 5.07 22.20 -4.23
C GLU A 48 4.14 21.51 -5.24
N PHE A 49 4.30 20.19 -5.41
CA PHE A 49 3.45 19.40 -6.29
C PHE A 49 1.98 19.45 -5.87
N LEU A 50 1.69 19.28 -4.58
CA LEU A 50 0.32 19.28 -4.05
C LEU A 50 -0.31 20.66 -4.14
N GLU A 51 0.43 21.75 -3.90
CA GLU A 51 -0.12 23.10 -4.02
C GLU A 51 -0.56 23.44 -5.44
N ALA A 52 0.17 22.97 -6.46
CA ALA A 52 -0.24 23.14 -7.86
C ALA A 52 -1.60 22.46 -8.15
N TYR A 53 -1.89 21.34 -7.49
CA TYR A 53 -3.18 20.64 -7.62
C TYR A 53 -4.26 21.20 -6.70
N ASN A 54 -3.89 21.80 -5.57
CA ASN A 54 -4.86 22.40 -4.66
C ASN A 54 -5.70 23.47 -5.34
N ALA A 55 -5.04 24.39 -6.04
CA ALA A 55 -5.69 25.43 -6.83
C ALA A 55 -6.61 24.85 -7.91
N LYS A 56 -6.17 23.77 -8.58
CA LYS A 56 -6.95 23.10 -9.62
C LYS A 56 -8.21 22.42 -9.05
N TRP A 57 -8.09 21.75 -7.92
CA TRP A 57 -9.22 21.06 -7.28
C TRP A 57 -10.27 22.03 -6.74
N GLU A 58 -9.88 23.23 -6.29
CA GLU A 58 -10.81 24.29 -5.89
C GLU A 58 -11.61 24.84 -7.08
N LEU A 59 -10.96 25.01 -8.23
CA LEU A 59 -11.58 25.50 -9.48
C LEU A 59 -12.49 24.47 -10.15
N CYS A 60 -12.17 23.17 -10.06
CA CYS A 60 -12.92 22.07 -10.67
C CYS A 60 -14.23 21.68 -9.94
N THR A 61 -14.70 22.50 -9.00
CA THR A 61 -15.98 22.27 -8.30
C THR A 61 -17.21 22.48 -9.19
N SER A 62 -17.05 23.06 -10.39
CA SER A 62 -18.16 23.36 -11.30
C SER A 62 -18.01 22.72 -12.69
N VAL A 63 -19.08 22.05 -13.13
CA VAL A 63 -19.52 21.79 -14.53
C VAL A 63 -19.31 20.41 -15.20
N THR A 64 -18.44 19.49 -14.77
CA THR A 64 -18.34 18.16 -15.45
C THR A 64 -19.20 17.06 -14.80
N ARG A 65 -19.96 16.31 -15.61
CA ARG A 65 -20.70 15.10 -15.18
C ARG A 65 -19.82 13.85 -15.38
N GLY A 66 -19.26 13.30 -14.30
CA GLY A 66 -18.64 11.97 -14.30
C GLY A 66 -17.31 11.86 -13.53
N VAL A 67 -16.80 10.63 -13.44
CA VAL A 67 -15.46 10.32 -12.90
C VAL A 67 -14.40 10.81 -13.88
N ASP A 68 -13.47 11.64 -13.41
CA ASP A 68 -12.34 12.13 -14.22
C ASP A 68 -11.14 11.18 -14.11
N ALA A 69 -11.24 10.04 -14.79
CA ALA A 69 -10.20 9.02 -14.78
C ALA A 69 -8.88 9.54 -15.38
N VAL A 70 -8.94 10.37 -16.43
CA VAL A 70 -7.75 10.93 -17.09
C VAL A 70 -7.00 11.87 -16.15
N GLY A 71 -7.72 12.78 -15.49
CA GLY A 71 -7.14 13.69 -14.52
C GLY A 71 -6.59 12.96 -13.30
N LEU A 72 -7.24 11.89 -12.84
CA LEU A 72 -6.75 11.07 -11.73
C LEU A 72 -5.41 10.42 -12.08
N HIS A 73 -5.31 9.79 -13.26
CA HIS A 73 -4.06 9.18 -13.72
C HIS A 73 -2.96 10.23 -13.92
N ALA A 74 -3.29 11.43 -14.43
CA ALA A 74 -2.33 12.52 -14.56
C ALA A 74 -1.78 12.99 -13.21
N PHE A 75 -2.64 13.14 -12.20
CA PHE A 75 -2.22 13.45 -10.84
C PHE A 75 -1.31 12.36 -10.28
N LEU A 76 -1.75 11.10 -10.33
CA LEU A 76 -1.02 9.98 -9.75
C LEU A 76 0.34 9.74 -10.43
N LYS A 77 0.45 10.05 -11.74
CA LYS A 77 1.73 10.03 -12.45
C LYS A 77 2.68 11.12 -11.94
N GLY A 78 2.18 12.33 -11.69
CA GLY A 78 2.97 13.41 -11.12
C GLY A 78 3.41 13.12 -9.68
N TYR A 79 2.50 12.58 -8.87
CA TYR A 79 2.76 12.13 -7.50
C TYR A 79 3.88 11.08 -7.47
N ALA A 80 3.74 10.03 -8.29
CA ALA A 80 4.74 8.98 -8.41
C ALA A 80 6.11 9.49 -8.88
N ALA A 81 6.15 10.52 -9.74
CA ALA A 81 7.40 11.11 -10.18
C ALA A 81 8.14 11.84 -9.03
N THR A 82 7.41 12.45 -8.09
CA THR A 82 8.02 13.06 -6.90
C THR A 82 8.60 12.02 -5.95
N ASP A 83 7.85 10.95 -5.70
CA ASP A 83 8.34 9.81 -4.92
C ASP A 83 9.59 9.18 -5.56
N LEU A 84 9.59 9.02 -6.88
CA LEU A 84 10.73 8.44 -7.61
C LEU A 84 12.00 9.30 -7.47
N ARG A 85 11.90 10.64 -7.57
CA ARG A 85 13.05 11.52 -7.36
C ARG A 85 13.60 11.41 -5.93
N SER A 86 12.72 11.24 -4.94
CA SER A 86 13.13 11.00 -3.55
C SER A 86 13.93 9.70 -3.42
N LEU A 87 13.43 8.62 -4.01
CA LEU A 87 14.11 7.32 -4.06
C LEU A 87 15.47 7.41 -4.76
N GLU A 88 15.54 8.08 -5.91
CA GLU A 88 16.79 8.29 -6.64
C GLU A 88 17.84 9.01 -5.80
N ARG A 89 17.43 9.99 -4.96
CA ARG A 89 18.34 10.66 -4.03
C ARG A 89 18.87 9.72 -2.96
N VAL A 90 18.00 8.90 -2.36
CA VAL A 90 18.38 7.89 -1.35
C VAL A 90 19.44 6.92 -1.92
N VAL A 91 19.22 6.43 -3.14
CA VAL A 91 20.17 5.54 -3.83
C VAL A 91 21.47 6.28 -4.16
N LYS A 92 21.37 7.50 -4.72
CA LYS A 92 22.55 8.30 -5.11
C LYS A 92 23.43 8.66 -3.91
N SER A 93 22.83 8.96 -2.77
CA SER A 93 23.56 9.25 -1.53
C SER A 93 24.03 8.01 -0.79
N ARG A 94 23.70 6.81 -1.28
CA ARG A 94 23.95 5.52 -0.60
C ARG A 94 23.42 5.53 0.85
N ALA A 95 22.29 6.20 1.07
CA ALA A 95 21.76 6.40 2.43
C ALA A 95 21.32 5.10 3.12
N LEU A 96 21.22 3.99 2.39
CA LEU A 96 20.91 2.68 2.94
C LEU A 96 22.12 1.74 2.96
N GLU A 97 23.34 2.24 2.80
CA GLU A 97 24.55 1.42 2.90
C GLU A 97 24.88 1.06 4.36
N GLY A 98 25.42 -0.14 4.56
CA GLY A 98 25.99 -0.58 5.83
C GLY A 98 25.02 -1.29 6.78
N ILE A 99 23.81 -1.64 6.34
CA ILE A 99 22.81 -2.34 7.17
C ILE A 99 23.08 -3.85 7.11
N CYS A 100 23.25 -4.52 8.26
CA CYS A 100 23.31 -5.98 8.31
C CYS A 100 21.90 -6.59 8.14
N HIS A 101 21.79 -7.70 7.41
CA HIS A 101 20.55 -8.51 7.40
C HIS A 101 20.05 -8.87 8.80
N CYS A 102 20.98 -9.16 9.72
CA CYS A 102 20.69 -9.50 11.10
C CYS A 102 19.97 -8.36 11.83
N ASP A 103 20.40 -7.12 11.59
CA ASP A 103 19.81 -5.93 12.20
C ASP A 103 18.40 -5.67 11.69
N VAL A 104 18.14 -5.91 10.39
CA VAL A 104 16.79 -5.80 9.81
C VAL A 104 15.83 -6.76 10.49
N ALA A 105 16.23 -8.03 10.67
CA ALA A 105 15.41 -9.04 11.31
C ALA A 105 15.17 -8.72 12.80
N GLN A 106 16.17 -8.17 13.49
CA GLN A 106 16.03 -7.72 14.87
C GLN A 106 15.08 -6.52 14.98
N ALA A 107 15.22 -5.53 14.10
CA ALA A 107 14.41 -4.33 14.09
C ALA A 107 12.94 -4.62 13.77
N ALA A 108 12.66 -5.64 12.95
CA ALA A 108 11.31 -6.12 12.65
C ALA A 108 10.50 -6.44 13.92
N SER A 109 11.15 -6.91 14.99
CA SER A 109 10.47 -7.26 16.26
C SER A 109 9.88 -6.05 16.99
N THR A 110 10.32 -4.85 16.63
CA THR A 110 9.84 -3.59 17.19
C THR A 110 8.68 -2.97 16.40
N VAL A 111 8.34 -3.53 15.24
CA VAL A 111 7.31 -2.99 14.35
C VAL A 111 5.94 -3.53 14.78
N PRO A 112 5.05 -2.68 15.31
CA PRO A 112 3.72 -3.12 15.68
C PRO A 112 2.82 -3.27 14.45
N ILE A 113 2.17 -4.43 14.30
CA ILE A 113 1.06 -4.60 13.35
C ILE A 113 -0.26 -4.14 13.96
N ARG A 114 -1.25 -3.88 13.10
CA ARG A 114 -2.61 -3.53 13.51
C ARG A 114 -3.32 -4.74 14.12
N PRO A 115 -4.14 -4.54 15.18
CA PRO A 115 -5.00 -5.61 15.71
C PRO A 115 -5.86 -6.24 14.61
N HIS A 116 -6.23 -7.51 14.77
CA HIS A 116 -7.09 -8.25 13.85
C HIS A 116 -6.53 -8.49 12.44
N CYS A 117 -5.37 -7.92 12.09
CA CYS A 117 -4.77 -8.08 10.77
C CYS A 117 -4.35 -9.54 10.50
N ALA A 118 -3.62 -10.17 11.44
CA ALA A 118 -3.16 -11.55 11.29
C ALA A 118 -4.34 -12.53 11.17
N GLU A 119 -5.37 -12.35 11.99
CA GLU A 119 -6.59 -13.16 11.95
C GLU A 119 -7.38 -12.96 10.66
N THR A 120 -7.40 -11.74 10.11
CA THR A 120 -8.05 -11.47 8.81
C THR A 120 -7.30 -12.13 7.66
N LEU A 121 -5.97 -12.05 7.65
CA LEU A 121 -5.13 -12.71 6.64
C LEU A 121 -5.24 -14.24 6.71
N ALA A 122 -5.38 -14.80 7.91
CA ALA A 122 -5.62 -16.23 8.10
C ALA A 122 -7.04 -16.67 7.69
N ALA A 123 -7.99 -15.74 7.62
CA ALA A 123 -9.37 -16.01 7.26
C ALA A 123 -9.65 -15.92 5.75
N VAL A 124 -8.74 -15.44 4.91
CA VAL A 124 -8.92 -15.44 3.45
C VAL A 124 -8.34 -16.70 2.82
N ASP A 125 -8.73 -17.03 1.58
CA ASP A 125 -8.17 -18.21 0.88
C ASP A 125 -6.69 -18.00 0.52
N GLU A 126 -6.34 -16.77 0.14
CA GLU A 126 -4.97 -16.38 -0.16
C GLU A 126 -4.78 -14.88 0.03
N TRP A 127 -3.56 -14.47 0.37
CA TRP A 127 -3.19 -13.06 0.47
C TRP A 127 -1.86 -12.76 -0.23
N THR A 128 -1.66 -11.50 -0.59
CA THR A 128 -0.42 -11.00 -1.15
C THR A 128 -0.16 -9.58 -0.64
N VAL A 129 1.01 -9.36 -0.05
CA VAL A 129 1.48 -8.03 0.32
C VAL A 129 2.11 -7.36 -0.89
N ILE A 130 1.67 -6.15 -1.24
CA ILE A 130 2.19 -5.32 -2.33
C ILE A 130 2.70 -4.02 -1.72
N SER A 131 4.02 -3.89 -1.58
CA SER A 131 4.62 -2.82 -0.77
C SER A 131 5.65 -2.01 -1.53
N ALA A 132 5.64 -0.70 -1.33
CA ALA A 132 6.70 0.21 -1.79
C ALA A 132 7.90 0.24 -0.82
N ASN A 133 7.85 -0.48 0.30
CA ASN A 133 8.95 -0.60 1.25
C ASN A 133 10.23 -1.07 0.56
N TRP A 134 11.38 -0.61 1.05
CA TRP A 134 12.68 -0.89 0.45
C TRP A 134 13.28 -2.24 0.83
N SER A 135 12.62 -3.01 1.71
CA SER A 135 13.08 -4.34 2.09
C SER A 135 11.94 -5.35 2.25
N THR A 136 11.79 -6.25 1.27
CA THR A 136 10.93 -7.43 1.44
C THR A 136 11.38 -8.31 2.61
N ARG A 137 12.67 -8.29 2.97
CA ARG A 137 13.16 -8.93 4.19
C ARG A 137 12.56 -8.34 5.47
N LEU A 138 12.49 -7.01 5.59
CA LEU A 138 11.82 -6.37 6.73
C LEU A 138 10.35 -6.80 6.78
N VAL A 139 9.64 -6.69 5.66
CA VAL A 139 8.22 -7.07 5.55
C VAL A 139 8.00 -8.51 6.00
N SER A 140 8.74 -9.46 5.42
CA SER A 140 8.64 -10.88 5.75
C SER A 140 8.95 -11.19 7.22
N SER A 141 9.94 -10.49 7.80
CA SER A 141 10.32 -10.65 9.20
C SER A 141 9.22 -10.16 10.13
N VAL A 142 8.61 -9.00 9.84
CA VAL A 142 7.49 -8.45 10.63
C VAL A 142 6.29 -9.39 10.62
N LEU A 143 5.91 -9.88 9.43
CA LEU A 143 4.77 -10.81 9.29
C LEU A 143 5.01 -12.12 10.05
N THR A 144 6.18 -12.75 9.83
CA THR A 144 6.52 -14.03 10.47
C THR A 144 6.57 -13.90 11.99
N GLN A 145 7.19 -12.83 12.52
CA GLN A 145 7.29 -12.58 13.95
C GLN A 145 5.94 -12.22 14.58
N SER A 146 4.99 -11.72 13.77
CA SER A 146 3.60 -11.47 14.18
C SER A 146 2.69 -12.69 14.07
N GLY A 147 3.25 -13.88 13.78
CA GLY A 147 2.49 -15.13 13.68
C GLY A 147 1.80 -15.36 12.33
N ILE A 148 2.08 -14.53 11.32
CA ILE A 148 1.56 -14.71 9.96
C ILE A 148 2.48 -15.68 9.22
N SER A 149 1.98 -16.86 8.93
CA SER A 149 2.75 -17.91 8.26
C SER A 149 2.99 -17.56 6.79
N ILE A 150 4.27 -17.50 6.39
CA ILE A 150 4.70 -17.39 5.00
C ILE A 150 5.19 -18.76 4.59
N ALA A 151 4.48 -19.42 3.67
CA ALA A 151 4.90 -20.73 3.20
C ALA A 151 6.31 -20.65 2.58
N PRO A 152 7.25 -21.56 2.91
CA PRO A 152 8.64 -21.51 2.42
C PRO A 152 8.79 -21.50 0.90
N LEU A 153 7.76 -21.96 0.18
CA LEU A 153 7.72 -22.04 -1.28
C LEU A 153 6.98 -20.86 -1.93
N ASP A 154 6.31 -20.02 -1.16
CA ASP A 154 5.47 -18.93 -1.69
C ASP A 154 6.20 -17.58 -1.66
N THR A 155 7.29 -17.52 -2.44
CA THR A 155 8.00 -16.27 -2.73
C THR A 155 7.13 -15.23 -3.44
N ALA A 156 5.88 -15.58 -3.83
CA ALA A 156 4.93 -14.65 -4.44
C ALA A 156 4.03 -13.93 -3.42
N ALA A 157 4.02 -14.34 -2.15
CA ALA A 157 3.18 -13.74 -1.10
C ALA A 157 3.58 -12.29 -0.77
N ILE A 158 4.82 -11.87 -1.08
CA ILE A 158 5.30 -10.51 -0.87
C ILE A 158 5.90 -9.99 -2.19
N VAL A 159 5.35 -8.89 -2.69
CA VAL A 159 5.84 -8.17 -3.86
C VAL A 159 6.26 -6.77 -3.39
N GLY A 160 7.55 -6.49 -3.44
CA GLY A 160 8.09 -5.18 -3.05
C GLY A 160 9.53 -5.00 -3.49
N ASN A 161 10.16 -3.94 -2.98
CA ASN A 161 11.54 -3.61 -3.32
C ASN A 161 12.52 -4.32 -2.37
N GLU A 162 13.76 -4.52 -2.82
CA GLU A 162 14.78 -5.12 -1.96
C GLU A 162 16.12 -4.40 -2.10
N MET A 163 16.77 -4.17 -0.96
CA MET A 163 18.11 -3.59 -0.93
C MET A 163 19.13 -4.63 -1.41
N HIS A 164 20.04 -4.19 -2.26
CA HIS A 164 21.15 -5.03 -2.71
C HIS A 164 22.15 -5.23 -1.58
N VAL A 165 22.61 -6.46 -1.41
CA VAL A 165 23.58 -6.83 -0.39
C VAL A 165 24.84 -7.43 -1.00
N ASP A 166 25.95 -7.25 -0.30
CA ASP A 166 27.22 -7.84 -0.67
C ASP A 166 27.36 -9.29 -0.19
N ALA A 167 28.54 -9.89 -0.43
CA ALA A 167 28.85 -11.26 -0.03
C ALA A 167 28.85 -11.47 1.50
N HIS A 168 28.88 -10.39 2.29
CA HIS A 168 28.85 -10.42 3.75
C HIS A 168 27.44 -10.20 4.32
N GLY A 169 26.42 -10.01 3.47
CA GLY A 169 25.05 -9.75 3.91
C GLY A 169 24.84 -8.32 4.41
N VAL A 170 25.65 -7.39 3.92
CA VAL A 170 25.57 -5.96 4.24
C VAL A 170 25.03 -5.20 3.03
N THR A 171 24.13 -4.25 3.26
CA THR A 171 23.53 -3.47 2.18
C THR A 171 24.53 -2.54 1.50
N THR A 172 24.43 -2.45 0.17
CA THR A 172 25.32 -1.66 -0.70
C THR A 172 24.79 -0.24 -0.97
N GLY A 173 23.62 0.11 -0.45
CA GLY A 173 22.91 1.36 -0.73
C GLY A 173 22.11 1.38 -2.05
N ALA A 174 22.22 0.34 -2.89
CA ALA A 174 21.37 0.16 -4.07
C ALA A 174 20.07 -0.58 -3.73
N ILE A 175 19.02 -0.35 -4.53
CA ILE A 175 17.68 -0.93 -4.35
C ILE A 175 17.20 -1.52 -5.68
N ASP A 176 16.70 -2.75 -5.66
CA ASP A 176 15.93 -3.35 -6.76
C ASP A 176 14.47 -2.88 -6.65
N VAL A 177 14.09 -1.92 -7.49
CA VAL A 177 12.79 -1.24 -7.43
C VAL A 177 11.78 -1.95 -8.32
N LYS A 178 10.82 -2.65 -7.70
CA LYS A 178 9.73 -3.40 -8.36
C LYS A 178 8.37 -2.74 -8.20
N VAL A 179 8.15 -2.10 -7.06
CA VAL A 179 6.89 -1.46 -6.68
C VAL A 179 7.21 -0.06 -6.14
N GLN A 180 6.84 0.97 -6.88
CA GLN A 180 7.08 2.34 -6.44
C GLN A 180 5.84 3.22 -6.63
N SER A 181 5.15 3.04 -7.75
CA SER A 181 4.06 3.92 -8.16
C SER A 181 2.66 3.31 -7.93
N PRO A 182 1.59 4.14 -8.00
CA PRO A 182 0.22 3.63 -7.94
C PRO A 182 -0.08 2.65 -9.09
N ALA A 183 0.54 2.89 -10.25
CA ALA A 183 0.41 2.03 -11.41
C ALA A 183 1.10 0.67 -11.21
N ASP A 184 2.22 0.63 -10.49
CA ASP A 184 2.89 -0.63 -10.14
C ASP A 184 2.00 -1.47 -9.23
N LYS A 185 1.42 -0.87 -8.19
CA LYS A 185 0.52 -1.61 -7.29
C LYS A 185 -0.69 -2.18 -8.04
N ALA A 186 -1.32 -1.39 -8.91
CA ALA A 186 -2.42 -1.88 -9.76
C ALA A 186 -2.00 -3.03 -10.68
N ARG A 187 -0.81 -2.94 -11.30
CA ARG A 187 -0.24 -4.01 -12.11
C ARG A 187 0.00 -5.28 -11.29
N CYS A 188 0.46 -5.16 -10.04
CA CYS A 188 0.62 -6.28 -9.13
C CYS A 188 -0.72 -6.94 -8.79
N VAL A 189 -1.77 -6.17 -8.50
CA VAL A 189 -3.14 -6.70 -8.28
C VAL A 189 -3.62 -7.49 -9.50
N LYS A 190 -3.46 -6.91 -10.69
CA LYS A 190 -3.83 -7.59 -11.95
C LYS A 190 -3.03 -8.89 -12.17
N ALA A 191 -1.73 -8.87 -11.88
CA ALA A 191 -0.89 -10.06 -11.99
C ALA A 191 -1.31 -11.14 -10.99
N ALA A 192 -1.65 -10.78 -9.76
CA ALA A 192 -2.14 -11.70 -8.74
C ALA A 192 -3.47 -12.35 -9.17
N ARG A 193 -4.41 -11.56 -9.72
CA ARG A 193 -5.65 -12.08 -10.31
C ARG A 193 -5.39 -13.09 -11.43
N LEU A 194 -4.48 -12.77 -12.36
CA LEU A 194 -4.17 -13.62 -13.51
C LEU A 194 -3.54 -14.96 -13.08
N LYS A 195 -2.69 -14.96 -12.05
CA LYS A 195 -2.11 -16.19 -11.46
C LYS A 195 -3.16 -17.15 -10.87
N ARG A 196 -4.38 -16.68 -10.64
CA ARG A 196 -5.49 -17.43 -10.07
C ARG A 196 -6.73 -17.42 -10.97
N ALA A 197 -6.57 -17.11 -12.26
CA ALA A 197 -7.69 -16.93 -13.19
C ALA A 197 -8.66 -18.14 -13.23
N GLU A 198 -8.13 -19.35 -13.11
CA GLU A 198 -8.93 -20.60 -13.08
C GLU A 198 -9.90 -20.65 -11.90
N MET A 199 -9.55 -20.05 -10.76
CA MET A 199 -10.37 -20.00 -9.55
C MET A 199 -11.42 -18.88 -9.59
N GLN A 200 -11.36 -18.00 -10.59
CA GLN A 200 -12.20 -16.79 -10.72
C GLN A 200 -12.32 -16.03 -9.38
N PRO A 201 -11.19 -15.59 -8.79
CA PRO A 201 -11.17 -15.05 -7.45
C PRO A 201 -11.92 -13.72 -7.38
N THR A 202 -12.60 -13.50 -6.26
CA THR A 202 -12.94 -12.13 -5.83
C THR A 202 -11.68 -11.52 -5.23
N VAL A 203 -11.16 -10.46 -5.86
CA VAL A 203 -9.94 -9.78 -5.45
C VAL A 203 -10.30 -8.57 -4.60
N MET A 204 -9.75 -8.53 -3.40
CA MET A 204 -9.85 -7.38 -2.49
C MET A 204 -8.49 -6.67 -2.46
N TYR A 205 -8.49 -5.35 -2.34
CA TYR A 205 -7.27 -4.58 -2.06
C TYR A 205 -7.48 -3.68 -0.84
N VAL A 206 -6.55 -3.72 0.10
CA VAL A 206 -6.53 -2.81 1.26
C VAL A 206 -5.29 -1.92 1.21
N GLY A 207 -5.48 -0.61 1.33
CA GLY A 207 -4.39 0.36 1.48
C GLY A 207 -4.85 1.62 2.23
N ASP A 208 -3.93 2.54 2.51
CA ASP A 208 -4.19 3.72 3.34
C ASP A 208 -3.95 5.05 2.62
N SER A 209 -3.30 5.02 1.44
CA SER A 209 -2.68 6.22 0.85
C SER A 209 -3.08 6.48 -0.62
N ALA A 210 -2.68 7.64 -1.15
CA ALA A 210 -2.81 7.96 -2.56
C ALA A 210 -2.07 6.96 -3.47
N ASN A 211 -1.02 6.29 -2.95
CA ASN A 211 -0.26 5.29 -3.69
C ASN A 211 -1.04 3.99 -3.94
N ASP A 212 -2.19 3.82 -3.27
CA ASP A 212 -3.00 2.62 -3.33
C ASP A 212 -4.22 2.75 -4.25
N VAL A 213 -4.52 3.97 -4.71
CA VAL A 213 -5.80 4.29 -5.37
C VAL A 213 -6.06 3.44 -6.60
N LEU A 214 -5.08 3.29 -7.49
CA LEU A 214 -5.27 2.48 -8.69
C LEU A 214 -5.40 0.99 -8.36
N ALA A 215 -4.73 0.52 -7.31
CA ALA A 215 -4.84 -0.86 -6.86
C ALA A 215 -6.23 -1.13 -6.24
N MET A 216 -6.76 -0.19 -5.45
CA MET A 216 -8.14 -0.23 -4.95
C MET A 216 -9.17 -0.24 -6.08
N LEU A 217 -8.93 0.51 -7.16
CA LEU A 217 -9.85 0.57 -8.32
C LEU A 217 -9.71 -0.62 -9.28
N GLU A 218 -8.57 -1.33 -9.28
CA GLU A 218 -8.35 -2.55 -10.07
C GLU A 218 -8.95 -3.80 -9.39
N ALA A 219 -9.09 -3.77 -8.06
CA ALA A 219 -9.72 -4.83 -7.27
C ALA A 219 -11.24 -4.86 -7.46
N ASP A 220 -11.87 -6.00 -7.17
CA ASP A 220 -13.34 -6.10 -7.15
C ASP A 220 -13.92 -5.35 -5.93
N VAL A 221 -13.14 -5.30 -4.85
CA VAL A 221 -13.43 -4.53 -3.63
C VAL A 221 -12.16 -3.80 -3.19
N GLY A 222 -12.09 -2.50 -3.48
CA GLY A 222 -11.05 -1.60 -2.96
C GLY A 222 -11.44 -1.04 -1.59
N VAL A 223 -10.54 -1.15 -0.61
CA VAL A 223 -10.76 -0.71 0.77
C VAL A 223 -9.65 0.24 1.19
N TRP A 224 -10.07 1.45 1.58
CA TRP A 224 -9.25 2.44 2.22
C TRP A 224 -9.31 2.29 3.75
N LEU A 225 -8.18 1.98 4.37
CA LEU A 225 -8.01 2.07 5.81
C LEU A 225 -7.84 3.54 6.22
N VAL A 226 -8.89 4.11 6.79
CA VAL A 226 -8.90 5.47 7.31
C VAL A 226 -8.20 5.47 8.68
N VAL A 227 -6.98 5.98 8.68
CA VAL A 227 -6.23 6.25 9.91
C VAL A 227 -6.43 7.72 10.24
N ASP A 228 -7.07 8.01 11.39
CA ASP A 228 -7.25 9.38 11.85
C ASP A 228 -5.88 10.05 12.05
N SER A 229 -5.74 11.30 11.60
CA SER A 229 -4.59 12.20 11.81
C SER A 229 -3.32 12.05 10.94
N THR A 230 -3.31 11.28 9.83
CA THR A 230 -2.17 11.28 8.89
C THR A 230 -2.38 12.17 7.67
N SER A 231 -1.29 12.79 7.18
CA SER A 231 -1.29 13.57 5.94
C SER A 231 -1.74 12.73 4.73
N SER A 232 -1.32 11.46 4.67
CA SER A 232 -1.69 10.50 3.61
C SER A 232 -3.21 10.28 3.53
N SER A 233 -3.87 10.05 4.67
CA SER A 233 -5.32 9.87 4.77
C SER A 233 -6.09 11.11 4.30
N SER A 234 -5.63 12.30 4.70
CA SER A 234 -6.25 13.56 4.27
C SER A 234 -6.13 13.80 2.75
N LEU A 235 -4.97 13.48 2.16
CA LEU A 235 -4.72 13.59 0.73
C LEU A 235 -5.61 12.63 -0.05
N LEU A 236 -5.68 11.37 0.36
CA LEU A 236 -6.50 10.35 -0.29
C LEU A 236 -7.99 10.75 -0.29
N GLY A 237 -8.52 11.19 0.85
CA GLY A 237 -9.91 11.66 0.93
C GLY A 237 -10.20 12.84 0.00
N ARG A 238 -9.26 13.79 -0.10
CA ARG A 238 -9.36 14.92 -1.03
C ARG A 238 -9.30 14.46 -2.49
N LEU A 239 -8.40 13.53 -2.80
CA LEU A 239 -8.21 12.96 -4.13
C LEU A 239 -9.48 12.25 -4.62
N LEU A 240 -10.02 11.31 -3.83
CA LEU A 240 -11.22 10.56 -4.19
C LEU A 240 -12.40 11.52 -4.44
N ARG A 241 -12.55 12.56 -3.59
CA ARG A 241 -13.56 13.60 -3.77
C ARG A 241 -13.36 14.42 -5.04
N ALA A 242 -12.14 14.88 -5.30
CA ALA A 242 -11.81 15.72 -6.45
C ALA A 242 -12.08 14.98 -7.76
N TYR A 243 -11.78 13.68 -7.81
CA TYR A 243 -11.97 12.83 -8.99
C TYR A 243 -13.29 12.06 -9.01
N ARG A 244 -14.20 12.38 -8.08
CA ARG A 244 -15.58 11.86 -8.01
C ARG A 244 -15.65 10.32 -7.87
N ILE A 245 -14.66 9.72 -7.23
CA ILE A 245 -14.73 8.33 -6.79
C ILE A 245 -15.67 8.26 -5.60
N ASP A 246 -16.60 7.32 -5.64
CA ASP A 246 -17.54 7.12 -4.55
C ASP A 246 -16.83 6.54 -3.33
N VAL A 247 -17.18 7.02 -2.14
CA VAL A 247 -16.61 6.56 -0.89
C VAL A 247 -17.73 6.15 0.05
N ARG A 248 -17.68 4.92 0.56
CA ARG A 248 -18.71 4.36 1.44
C ARG A 248 -18.09 3.58 2.60
N PRO A 249 -18.65 3.60 3.81
CA PRO A 249 -18.19 2.69 4.86
C PRO A 249 -18.35 1.23 4.42
N LEU A 250 -17.34 0.39 4.66
CA LEU A 250 -17.35 -1.04 4.34
C LEU A 250 -18.56 -1.74 4.95
N MET A 251 -18.90 -1.36 6.18
CA MET A 251 -20.03 -1.89 6.94
C MET A 251 -21.41 -1.48 6.38
N THR A 252 -21.48 -0.70 5.31
CA THR A 252 -22.74 -0.50 4.56
C THR A 252 -23.10 -1.71 3.69
N CYS A 253 -22.16 -2.62 3.46
CA CYS A 253 -22.39 -3.88 2.77
C CYS A 253 -22.55 -5.01 3.79
N SER A 254 -23.56 -5.85 3.56
CA SER A 254 -23.85 -7.05 4.35
C SER A 254 -22.96 -8.24 3.98
N SER A 255 -22.44 -8.26 2.75
CA SER A 255 -21.60 -9.33 2.19
C SER A 255 -20.58 -8.78 1.19
N ILE A 256 -19.53 -9.57 0.91
CA ILE A 256 -18.55 -9.25 -0.15
C ILE A 256 -19.25 -9.13 -1.52
N ALA A 257 -20.25 -9.96 -1.80
CA ALA A 257 -21.00 -9.91 -3.05
C ALA A 257 -21.72 -8.57 -3.25
N GLU A 258 -22.23 -7.97 -2.16
CA GLU A 258 -22.84 -6.64 -2.19
C GLU A 258 -21.80 -5.54 -2.46
N CYS A 259 -20.59 -5.65 -1.89
CA CYS A 259 -19.49 -4.75 -2.21
C CYS A 259 -19.18 -4.79 -3.72
N VAL A 260 -19.04 -5.99 -4.29
CA VAL A 260 -18.76 -6.20 -5.72
C VAL A 260 -19.90 -5.67 -6.60
N ALA A 261 -21.15 -5.88 -6.21
CA ALA A 261 -22.30 -5.35 -6.95
C ALA A 261 -22.33 -3.81 -6.94
N THR A 262 -21.83 -3.18 -5.87
CA THR A 262 -21.73 -1.72 -5.75
C THR A 262 -20.62 -1.17 -6.65
N THR A 263 -19.42 -1.75 -6.63
CA THR A 263 -18.28 -1.34 -7.46
C THR A 263 -18.51 -1.55 -8.95
N SER A 264 -19.32 -2.56 -9.31
CA SER A 264 -19.72 -2.82 -10.70
C SER A 264 -20.60 -1.72 -11.30
N ARG A 265 -21.30 -0.92 -10.47
CA ARG A 265 -22.19 0.16 -10.93
C ARG A 265 -21.46 1.50 -11.10
N ARG A 266 -20.48 1.75 -10.23
CA ARG A 266 -19.67 2.97 -10.24
C ARG A 266 -18.34 2.71 -9.53
N PRO A 267 -17.26 3.42 -9.90
CA PRO A 267 -16.00 3.38 -9.14
C PRO A 267 -16.25 3.76 -7.68
N THR A 268 -16.08 2.79 -6.78
CA THR A 268 -16.30 2.94 -5.34
C THR A 268 -15.10 2.40 -4.58
N VAL A 269 -14.67 3.15 -3.57
CA VAL A 269 -13.73 2.71 -2.54
C VAL A 269 -14.47 2.63 -1.22
N PHE A 270 -14.33 1.50 -0.52
CA PHE A 270 -14.91 1.32 0.79
C PHE A 270 -13.97 1.84 1.88
N THR A 271 -14.49 2.37 2.97
CA THR A 271 -13.67 2.80 4.11
C THR A 271 -13.80 1.83 5.26
N MET A 272 -12.68 1.54 5.90
CA MET A 272 -12.63 0.89 7.21
C MET A 272 -11.73 1.69 8.14
N THR A 273 -11.93 1.59 9.45
CA THR A 273 -11.06 2.20 10.46
C THR A 273 -10.29 1.15 11.26
N ASP A 274 -10.73 -0.10 11.18
CA ASP A 274 -10.13 -1.23 11.90
C ASP A 274 -10.28 -2.52 11.08
N TRP A 275 -9.28 -3.39 11.16
CA TRP A 275 -9.25 -4.68 10.47
C TRP A 275 -10.38 -5.62 10.89
N ALA A 276 -10.95 -5.47 12.09
CA ALA A 276 -12.11 -6.22 12.55
C ALA A 276 -13.32 -6.09 11.61
N GLN A 277 -13.50 -4.93 10.97
CA GLN A 277 -14.59 -4.70 10.02
C GLN A 277 -14.47 -5.59 8.79
N LEU A 278 -13.25 -5.71 8.25
CA LEU A 278 -12.98 -6.59 7.12
C LEU A 278 -13.06 -8.06 7.53
N LYS A 279 -12.52 -8.40 8.71
CA LYS A 279 -12.61 -9.75 9.28
C LYS A 279 -14.05 -10.24 9.35
N GLU A 280 -14.95 -9.43 9.90
CA GLU A 280 -16.38 -9.77 10.02
C GLU A 280 -17.00 -10.10 8.65
N LEU A 281 -16.66 -9.32 7.62
CA LEU A 281 -17.17 -9.54 6.26
C LEU A 281 -16.61 -10.82 5.63
N VAL A 282 -15.33 -11.12 5.86
CA VAL A 282 -14.66 -12.34 5.37
C VAL A 282 -15.24 -13.58 6.06
N GLU A 283 -15.42 -13.56 7.38
CA GLU A 283 -15.98 -14.70 8.15
C GLU A 283 -17.43 -14.98 7.78
N LYS A 284 -18.24 -13.95 7.50
CA LYS A 284 -19.61 -14.12 6.97
C LYS A 284 -19.60 -14.85 5.63
N ALA A 285 -18.68 -14.48 4.72
CA ALA A 285 -18.55 -15.15 3.42
C ALA A 285 -18.13 -16.63 3.52
N HIS A 286 -17.62 -17.09 4.68
CA HIS A 286 -17.34 -18.50 4.94
C HIS A 286 -18.53 -19.27 5.48
N SER A 287 -19.51 -18.56 6.03
CA SER A 287 -20.69 -19.15 6.69
C SER A 287 -21.87 -19.35 5.74
N GLU A 288 -21.78 -18.81 4.51
CA GLU A 288 -22.77 -18.89 3.42
C GLU A 288 -22.38 -19.93 2.35
#